data_AF-A0A2A5SGB8-F1
#
_entry.id   AF-A0A2A5SGB8-F1
#
_cell.length_a   1.000
_cell.length_b   1.000
_cell.length_c   1.000
_cell.angle_alpha   90.00
_cell.angle_beta   90.00
_cell.angle_gamma   90.00
#
_symmetry.space_group_name_H-M   'P 1'
#
loop_
_entity.id
_entity.type
_entity.pdbx_description
1 polymer ?
#
loop_
_entity_poly.entity_id
_entity_poly.type
_entity_poly.pdbx_seq_one_letter_code
_entity_poly.pdbx_strand_id
1 'polypeptide(L)'
;MVDENGNESLFQILITIDGQEEFGKNYVVLQPTEFEEDEQGLIDVLAYSFTENADGTEGDLQPIPEDAEDEWDMIEEVFNSFMDEQED
;
A
#
# COMPACT_ATOMS: atom_id res chain seq x y z
N MET A 1 -10.21 7.91 0.17
CA MET A 1 -11.44 7.37 -0.47
C MET A 1 -12.64 7.89 0.30
N VAL A 2 -13.76 8.15 -0.36
CA VAL A 2 -15.01 8.53 0.35
C VAL A 2 -15.89 7.30 0.36
N ASP A 3 -16.22 6.81 1.55
CA ASP A 3 -17.09 5.65 1.71
C ASP A 3 -18.57 6.03 1.48
N GLU A 4 -19.47 5.05 1.35
CA GLU A 4 -20.88 5.27 0.94
C GLU A 4 -21.71 6.15 1.90
N ASN A 5 -21.17 6.43 3.10
CA ASN A 5 -21.75 7.33 4.09
C ASN A 5 -21.20 8.78 4.04
N GLY A 6 -20.32 9.10 3.10
CA GLY A 6 -19.67 10.41 3.00
C GLY A 6 -18.55 10.62 4.03
N ASN A 7 -18.08 9.56 4.67
CA ASN A 7 -16.92 9.61 5.55
C ASN A 7 -15.64 9.59 4.70
N GLU A 8 -14.79 10.59 4.93
CA GLU A 8 -13.49 10.70 4.30
C GLU A 8 -12.49 9.86 5.09
N SER A 9 -12.22 8.64 4.65
CA SER A 9 -11.09 7.88 5.17
C SER A 9 -9.82 8.44 4.53
N LEU A 10 -9.05 9.14 5.36
CA LEU A 10 -7.76 9.68 5.01
C LEU A 10 -6.72 8.57 5.14
N PHE A 11 -5.91 8.43 4.10
CA PHE A 11 -4.80 7.50 4.06
C PHE A 11 -3.54 8.28 3.74
N GLN A 12 -2.44 7.87 4.33
CA GLN A 12 -1.12 8.38 4.03
C GLN A 12 -0.34 7.30 3.29
N ILE A 13 0.22 7.66 2.14
CA ILE A 13 1.15 6.79 1.42
C ILE A 13 2.42 6.68 2.25
N LEU A 14 2.79 5.45 2.62
CA LEU A 14 4.04 5.14 3.31
C LEU A 14 5.17 4.99 2.30
N ILE A 15 4.98 4.09 1.34
CA ILE A 15 5.98 3.77 0.32
C ILE A 15 5.29 3.39 -0.99
N THR A 16 5.97 3.66 -2.11
CA THR A 16 5.60 3.19 -3.45
C THR A 16 6.69 2.26 -3.95
N ILE A 17 6.28 1.11 -4.44
CA ILE A 17 7.14 0.01 -4.87
C ILE A 17 6.96 -0.14 -6.38
N ASP A 18 8.06 -0.11 -7.12
CA ASP A 18 8.05 -0.26 -8.58
C ASP A 18 8.05 -1.75 -8.94
N GLY A 19 6.86 -2.28 -9.21
CA GLY A 19 6.67 -3.67 -9.66
C GLY A 19 6.50 -3.77 -11.18
N GLN A 20 6.73 -2.67 -11.91
CA GLN A 20 6.43 -2.58 -13.34
C GLN A 20 7.24 -3.61 -14.15
N GLU A 21 8.49 -3.88 -13.74
CA GLU A 21 9.37 -4.82 -14.42
C GLU A 21 8.93 -6.29 -14.27
N GLU A 22 8.39 -6.66 -13.10
CA GLU A 22 8.02 -8.05 -12.79
C GLU A 22 6.53 -8.35 -13.05
N PHE A 23 5.65 -7.42 -12.68
CA PHE A 23 4.20 -7.63 -12.66
C PHE A 23 3.43 -6.69 -13.60
N GLY A 24 4.10 -5.68 -14.17
CA GLY A 24 3.45 -4.70 -15.05
C GLY A 24 2.48 -3.76 -14.32
N LYS A 25 2.68 -3.58 -13.01
CA LYS A 25 1.94 -2.66 -12.15
C LYS A 25 2.81 -2.23 -10.98
N ASN A 26 2.53 -1.05 -10.43
CA ASN A 26 3.21 -0.58 -9.23
C ASN A 26 2.42 -0.98 -7.99
N TYR A 27 3.02 -0.85 -6.82
CA TYR A 27 2.33 -1.07 -5.56
C TYR A 27 2.50 0.13 -4.64
N VAL A 28 1.47 0.39 -3.85
CA VAL A 28 1.49 1.44 -2.84
C VAL A 28 1.09 0.83 -1.51
N VAL A 29 1.88 1.13 -0.48
CA VAL A 29 1.54 0.78 0.90
C VAL A 29 1.02 2.04 1.58
N LEU A 30 -0.13 1.91 2.21
CA LEU A 30 -0.93 2.99 2.76
C LEU A 30 -1.18 2.70 4.24
N GLN A 31 -1.05 3.72 5.09
CA GLN A 31 -1.55 3.66 6.46
C GLN A 31 -2.83 4.51 6.57
N PRO A 32 -3.88 4.03 7.25
CA PRO A 32 -4.99 4.88 7.62
C PRO A 32 -4.49 5.96 8.59
N THR A 33 -4.99 7.20 8.49
CA THR A 33 -4.61 8.25 9.47
C THR A 33 -5.27 8.04 10.82
N GLU A 34 -6.40 7.32 10.82
CA GLU A 34 -7.06 6.84 12.03
C GLU A 34 -6.73 5.36 12.15
N PHE A 35 -5.67 5.06 12.91
CA PHE A 35 -5.26 3.70 13.23
C PHE A 35 -5.25 3.53 14.75
N GLU A 36 -5.56 2.31 15.19
CA GLU A 36 -5.31 1.87 16.56
C GLU A 36 -4.07 0.98 16.53
N GLU A 37 -3.11 1.27 17.40
CA GLU A 37 -2.00 0.35 17.64
C GLU A 37 -2.55 -0.89 18.32
N ASP A 38 -2.19 -2.07 17.82
CA ASP A 38 -2.60 -3.32 18.44
C ASP A 38 -1.87 -3.52 19.79
N GLU A 39 -2.16 -4.59 20.54
CA GLU A 39 -1.60 -4.80 21.90
C GLU A 39 -0.05 -4.85 21.93
N GLN A 40 0.56 -5.01 20.76
CA GLN A 40 2.01 -5.06 20.54
C GLN A 40 2.59 -3.74 20.01
N GLY A 41 1.79 -2.68 19.86
CA GLY A 41 2.23 -1.41 19.26
C GLY A 41 2.39 -1.47 17.73
N LEU A 42 1.79 -2.48 17.08
CA LEU A 42 1.86 -2.66 15.64
C LEU A 42 0.66 -1.97 14.97
N ILE A 43 0.91 -1.35 13.82
CA ILE A 43 -0.10 -0.64 13.03
C ILE A 43 -0.37 -1.46 11.77
N ASP A 44 -1.64 -1.76 11.51
CA ASP A 44 -2.03 -2.41 10.26
C ASP A 44 -1.89 -1.44 9.08
N VAL A 45 -1.14 -1.88 8.07
CA VAL A 45 -0.99 -1.18 6.79
C VAL A 45 -1.74 -1.92 5.69
N LEU A 46 -2.12 -1.18 4.65
CA LEU A 46 -2.81 -1.72 3.49
C LEU A 46 -1.93 -1.61 2.26
N ALA A 47 -1.82 -2.68 1.48
CA ALA A 47 -1.15 -2.67 0.19
C ALA A 47 -2.16 -2.74 -0.96
N TYR A 48 -1.95 -1.90 -1.97
CA TYR A 48 -2.76 -1.88 -3.20
C TYR A 48 -1.83 -1.85 -4.41
N SER A 49 -2.25 -2.55 -5.47
CA SER A 49 -1.65 -2.35 -6.78
C SER A 49 -2.16 -1.04 -7.39
N PHE A 50 -1.23 -0.27 -7.94
CA PHE A 50 -1.47 1.00 -8.60
C PHE A 50 -1.24 0.83 -10.10
N THR A 51 -2.28 1.12 -10.87
CA THR A 51 -2.20 1.18 -12.33
C THR A 51 -2.48 2.61 -12.78
N GLU A 52 -1.46 3.25 -13.35
CA GLU A 52 -1.62 4.57 -13.96
C GLU A 52 -2.55 4.46 -15.17
N ASN A 53 -3.49 5.39 -15.29
CA ASN A 53 -4.39 5.42 -16.42
C ASN A 53 -3.72 6.09 -17.65
N ALA A 54 -4.30 5.91 -18.83
CA ALA A 54 -3.66 6.31 -20.09
C ALA A 54 -3.35 7.81 -20.24
N ASP A 55 -3.92 8.66 -19.38
CA ASP A 55 -3.71 10.12 -19.39
C ASP A 55 -2.64 10.56 -18.38
N GLY A 56 -2.16 9.67 -17.50
CA GLY A 56 -1.10 9.93 -16.52
C GLY A 56 -1.49 10.90 -15.40
N THR A 57 -2.77 11.27 -15.30
CA THR A 57 -3.26 12.23 -14.31
C THR A 57 -3.90 11.58 -13.10
N GLU A 58 -4.37 10.34 -13.24
CA GLU A 58 -5.01 9.55 -12.18
C GLU A 58 -4.52 8.10 -12.26
N GLY A 59 -4.77 7.31 -11.22
CA GLY A 59 -4.48 5.88 -11.26
C GLY A 59 -5.47 5.13 -10.38
N ASP A 60 -5.76 3.91 -10.78
CA ASP A 60 -6.67 3.03 -10.07
C ASP A 60 -5.89 2.21 -9.05
N LEU A 61 -6.40 2.18 -7.83
CA LEU A 61 -5.93 1.31 -6.77
C LEU A 61 -6.78 0.05 -6.74
N GLN A 62 -6.14 -1.09 -6.93
CA GLN A 62 -6.79 -2.40 -6.88
C GLN A 62 -6.20 -3.25 -5.76
N PRO A 63 -7.04 -3.94 -4.97
CA PRO A 63 -6.56 -4.82 -3.92
C PRO A 63 -5.71 -5.93 -4.54
N ILE A 64 -4.62 -6.27 -3.86
CA ILE A 64 -3.74 -7.36 -4.26
C ILE A 64 -4.41 -8.67 -3.86
N PRO A 65 -4.52 -9.67 -4.76
CA PRO A 65 -5.08 -10.96 -4.40
C PRO A 65 -4.30 -11.60 -3.24
N GLU A 66 -5.00 -12.24 -2.30
CA GLU A 66 -4.33 -12.94 -1.18
C GLU A 66 -3.47 -14.12 -1.68
N ASP A 67 -3.83 -14.73 -2.81
CA ASP A 67 -3.05 -15.79 -3.45
C ASP A 67 -1.85 -15.28 -4.28
N ALA A 68 -1.59 -13.97 -4.32
CA ALA A 68 -0.47 -13.38 -5.07
C ALA A 68 0.82 -13.38 -4.24
N GLU A 69 1.28 -14.56 -3.81
CA GLU A 69 2.45 -14.73 -2.93
C GLU A 69 3.68 -13.97 -3.42
N ASP A 70 4.00 -14.04 -4.73
CA ASP A 70 5.15 -13.34 -5.32
C ASP A 70 5.06 -11.80 -5.18
N GLU A 71 3.85 -11.23 -5.28
CA GLU A 71 3.64 -9.79 -5.12
C GLU A 71 3.81 -9.38 -3.65
N TRP A 72 3.25 -10.20 -2.74
CA TRP A 72 3.35 -9.98 -1.30
C TRP A 72 4.78 -10.12 -0.79
N ASP A 73 5.53 -11.13 -1.24
CA ASP A 73 6.94 -11.32 -0.88
C ASP A 73 7.77 -10.08 -1.25
N MET A 74 7.56 -9.52 -2.45
CA MET A 74 8.23 -8.29 -2.89
C MET A 74 7.85 -7.11 -2.00
N ILE A 75 6.56 -6.95 -1.69
CA ILE A 75 6.08 -5.84 -0.86
C ILE A 75 6.62 -5.94 0.56
N GLU A 76 6.59 -7.13 1.16
CA GLU A 76 7.12 -7.37 2.49
C GLU A 76 8.63 -7.14 2.54
N GLU A 77 9.40 -7.56 1.52
CA GLU A 77 10.84 -7.32 1.47
C GLU A 77 11.15 -5.82 1.51
N VAL A 78 10.52 -5.04 0.62
CA VAL A 78 10.75 -3.59 0.53
C VAL A 78 10.21 -2.87 1.76
N PHE A 79 9.05 -3.28 2.26
CA PHE A 79 8.45 -2.70 3.46
C PHE A 79 9.30 -2.96 4.71
N ASN A 80 9.78 -4.18 4.91
CA ASN A 80 10.64 -4.51 6.04
C ASN A 80 11.95 -3.72 5.99
N SER A 81 12.55 -3.57 4.79
CA SER A 81 13.74 -2.71 4.62
C SER A 81 13.43 -1.26 5.00
N PHE A 82 12.30 -0.73 4.55
CA PHE A 82 11.88 0.64 4.87
C PHE A 82 11.64 0.86 6.38
N MET A 83 11.05 -0.12 7.06
CA MET A 83 10.82 -0.04 8.51
C MET A 83 12.14 -0.11 9.29
N ASP A 84 13.06 -0.99 8.89
CA ASP A 84 14.41 -1.10 9.49
C ASP A 84 15.18 0.23 9.32
N GLU A 85 15.06 0.89 8.16
CA GLU A 85 15.63 2.22 7.91
C GLU A 85 15.01 3.34 8.77
N GLN A 86 13.77 3.18 9.25
CA GLN A 86 13.07 4.17 10.08
C GLN A 86 13.35 4.02 11.58
N GLU A 87 13.88 2.87 12.02
CA GLU A 87 14.26 2.62 13.41
C GLU A 87 15.66 3.15 13.79
N ASP A 88 16.43 3.70 12.84
CA ASP A 88 17.79 4.25 13.02
C ASP A 88 17.87 5.80 13.20
#